data_AF-A0A8T5V158-F1
#
_entry.id   AF-A0A8T5V158-F1
#
_cell.length_a   1.000
_cell.length_b   1.000
_cell.length_c   1.000
_cell.angle_alpha   90.00
_cell.angle_beta   90.00
_cell.angle_gamma   90.00
#
_symmetry.space_group_name_H-M   'P 1'
#
loop_
_entity.id
_entity.type
_entity.pdbx_description
1 polymer ?
#
loop_
_entity_poly.entity_id
_entity_poly.type
_entity_poly.pdbx_seq_one_letter_code
_entity_poly.pdbx_strand_id
1 'polypeptide(L)'
;MFAEVILYLENILIVYGPLGVFIASIIEEIIAPIPSTLVIMGTSFIVLKGVSISPDAFLKLFINIVLPASLGVTIGSLFIYTIAYFAGKPFLERWGKYLGVSWEDIEKAEKKFENSHSDEIILFT
;
A
#
# COMPACT_ATOMS: atom_id res chain seq x y z
N MET A 1 4.07 22.40 -2.60
CA MET A 1 3.32 21.13 -2.51
C MET A 1 4.22 19.89 -2.56
N PHE A 2 4.71 19.42 -3.73
CA PHE A 2 5.54 18.19 -3.77
C PHE A 2 6.85 18.28 -2.97
N ALA A 3 7.55 19.42 -3.05
CA ALA A 3 8.79 19.62 -2.29
C ALA A 3 8.58 19.64 -0.76
N GLU A 4 7.42 20.12 -0.29
CA GLU A 4 7.08 20.15 1.14
C GLU A 4 6.77 18.75 1.68
N VAL A 5 6.10 17.92 0.87
CA VAL A 5 5.88 16.50 1.18
C VAL A 5 7.22 15.76 1.29
N ILE A 6 8.14 16.02 0.35
CA ILE A 6 9.47 15.40 0.37
C ILE A 6 10.27 15.82 1.61
N LEU A 7 10.28 17.11 1.97
CA LEU A 7 10.95 17.61 3.17
C LEU A 7 10.33 17.08 4.47
N TYR A 8 9.01 16.87 4.50
CA TYR A 8 8.31 16.28 5.63
C TYR A 8 8.67 14.79 5.78
N LEU A 9 8.69 14.03 4.68
CA LEU A 9 9.11 12.64 4.67
C LEU A 9 10.58 12.49 5.08
N GLU A 10 11.47 13.37 4.60
CA GLU A 10 12.88 13.41 4.97
C GLU A 10 13.06 13.65 6.49
N ASN A 11 12.29 14.58 7.08
CA ASN A 11 12.31 14.79 8.53
C ASN A 11 11.80 13.58 9.31
N ILE A 12 10.75 12.91 8.84
CA ILE A 12 10.24 11.69 9.49
C ILE A 12 11.31 10.58 9.47
N LEU A 13 12.00 10.41 8.36
CA LEU A 13 13.10 9.45 8.25
C LEU A 13 14.27 9.75 9.19
N ILE A 14 14.73 11.00 9.19
CA ILE A 14 15.90 11.40 9.96
C ILE A 14 15.61 11.28 11.47
N VAL A 15 14.37 11.56 11.88
CA VAL A 15 13.97 11.55 13.30
C VAL A 15 13.57 10.15 13.78
N TYR A 16 12.83 9.37 12.98
CA TYR A 16 12.21 8.11 13.42
C TYR A 16 12.82 6.85 12.80
N GLY A 17 13.72 6.98 11.82
CA GLY A 17 14.42 5.86 11.21
C GLY A 17 13.46 4.78 10.66
N PRO A 18 13.71 3.48 10.91
CA PRO A 18 12.86 2.38 10.42
C PRO A 18 11.40 2.47 10.86
N LEU A 19 11.15 2.99 12.07
CA LEU A 19 9.79 3.17 12.58
C LEU A 19 9.04 4.28 11.81
N GLY A 20 9.76 5.31 11.40
CA GLY A 20 9.23 6.36 10.52
C GLY A 20 8.79 5.80 9.17
N VAL A 21 9.60 4.92 8.58
CA VAL A 21 9.25 4.22 7.34
C VAL A 21 7.99 3.40 7.51
N PHE A 22 7.90 2.61 8.59
CA PHE A 22 6.73 1.78 8.89
C PHE A 22 5.43 2.59 9.00
N ILE A 23 5.44 3.67 9.79
CA ILE A 23 4.26 4.53 9.99
C ILE A 23 3.90 5.27 8.69
N ALA A 24 4.90 5.80 7.98
CA ALA A 24 4.70 6.48 6.72
C ALA A 24 4.05 5.56 5.68
N SER A 25 4.51 4.31 5.58
CA SER A 25 3.92 3.30 4.69
C SER A 25 2.47 2.94 5.03
N ILE A 26 2.09 2.91 6.32
CA ILE A 26 0.68 2.71 6.70
C ILE A 26 -0.18 3.90 6.25
N ILE A 27 0.28 5.12 6.53
CA ILE A 27 -0.47 6.34 6.22
C ILE A 27 -0.63 6.50 4.71
N GLU A 28 0.43 6.27 3.96
CA GLU A 28 0.44 6.30 2.50
C GLU A 28 -0.53 5.29 1.90
N GLU A 29 -0.52 4.04 2.39
CA GLU A 29 -1.44 2.99 1.92
C GLU A 29 -2.91 3.33 2.18
N ILE A 30 -3.20 4.02 3.29
CA ILE A 30 -4.56 4.43 3.65
C ILE A 30 -4.99 5.69 2.85
N ILE A 31 -4.06 6.59 2.53
CA ILE A 31 -4.32 7.85 1.82
C ILE A 31 -4.08 7.63 0.31
N ALA A 32 -5.15 7.22 -0.36
CA ALA A 32 -5.18 6.79 -1.77
C ALA A 32 -4.43 7.65 -2.83
N PRO A 33 -4.25 8.98 -2.71
CA PRO A 33 -3.53 9.74 -3.75
C PRO A 33 -2.02 9.96 -3.52
N ILE A 34 -1.35 9.22 -2.62
CA ILE A 34 0.11 9.34 -2.44
C ILE A 34 0.84 8.23 -3.22
N PRO A 35 1.75 8.55 -4.16
CA PRO A 35 2.54 7.53 -4.85
C PRO A 35 3.51 6.84 -3.89
N SER A 36 3.35 5.51 -3.71
CA SER A 36 4.21 4.62 -2.90
C SER A 36 5.71 4.73 -3.15
N THR A 37 6.07 5.26 -4.32
CA THR A 37 7.43 5.57 -4.72
C THR A 37 8.06 6.69 -3.87
N LEU A 38 7.28 7.62 -3.34
CA LEU A 38 7.83 8.77 -2.60
C LEU A 38 8.47 8.35 -1.28
N VAL A 39 7.79 7.52 -0.48
CA VAL A 39 8.34 7.03 0.78
C VAL A 39 9.53 6.11 0.50
N ILE A 40 9.35 5.04 -0.29
CA ILE A 40 10.40 4.03 -0.46
C ILE A 40 11.60 4.57 -1.24
N MET A 41 11.42 5.35 -2.31
CA MET A 41 12.56 5.92 -3.05
C MET A 41 13.23 7.04 -2.28
N GLY A 42 12.47 7.91 -1.62
CA GLY A 42 13.02 9.01 -0.80
C GLY A 42 13.88 8.48 0.35
N THR A 43 13.34 7.51 1.11
CA THR A 43 14.05 6.81 2.19
C THR A 43 15.32 6.12 1.71
N SER A 44 15.23 5.38 0.60
CA SER A 44 16.35 4.61 0.06
C SER A 44 17.46 5.52 -0.47
N PHE A 45 17.11 6.63 -1.11
CA PHE A 45 18.08 7.61 -1.59
C PHE A 45 18.88 8.25 -0.44
N ILE A 46 18.20 8.59 0.66
CA ILE A 46 18.86 9.18 1.84
C ILE A 46 19.83 8.18 2.48
N VAL A 47 19.40 6.93 2.67
CA VAL A 47 20.22 5.89 3.33
C VAL A 47 21.41 5.45 2.47
N LEU A 48 21.28 5.47 1.14
CA LEU A 48 22.37 5.14 0.22
C LEU A 48 23.34 6.29 -0.06
N LYS A 49 23.01 7.52 0.36
CA LYS A 49 23.82 8.69 0.03
C LYS A 49 25.24 8.56 0.61
N GLY A 50 26.23 8.45 -0.28
CA GLY A 50 27.64 8.32 0.09
C GLY A 50 28.04 6.92 0.59
N VAL A 51 27.17 5.91 0.43
CA VAL A 51 27.44 4.52 0.81
C VAL A 51 27.87 3.73 -0.43
N SER A 52 29.05 3.11 -0.37
CA SER A 52 29.50 2.18 -1.41
C SER A 52 28.59 0.95 -1.47
N ILE A 53 28.30 0.48 -2.68
CA ILE A 53 27.49 -0.73 -2.88
C ILE A 53 28.26 -1.92 -2.29
N SER A 54 27.80 -2.42 -1.15
CA SER A 54 28.37 -3.56 -0.43
C SER A 54 27.27 -4.44 0.17
N PRO A 55 27.54 -5.71 0.49
CA PRO A 55 26.57 -6.58 1.15
C PRO A 55 26.01 -5.99 2.45
N ASP A 56 26.82 -5.26 3.21
CA ASP A 56 26.41 -4.58 4.43
C ASP A 56 25.42 -3.43 4.16
N ALA A 57 25.60 -2.71 3.05
CA ALA A 57 24.68 -1.66 2.62
C ALA A 57 23.31 -2.26 2.24
N PHE A 58 23.30 -3.40 1.55
CA PHE A 58 22.07 -4.12 1.23
C PHE A 58 21.33 -4.60 2.48
N LEU A 59 22.04 -5.19 3.46
CA LEU A 59 21.42 -5.62 4.72
C LEU A 59 20.84 -4.44 5.49
N LYS A 60 21.55 -3.31 5.54
CA LYS A 60 21.04 -2.08 6.17
C LYS A 60 19.80 -1.56 5.47
N LEU A 61 19.74 -1.54 4.14
CA LEU A 61 18.53 -1.14 3.42
C LEU A 61 17.37 -2.10 3.69
N PHE A 62 17.64 -3.39 3.66
CA PHE A 62 16.61 -4.40 3.85
C PHE A 62 15.96 -4.27 5.22
N ILE A 63 16.77 -4.16 6.28
CA ILE A 63 16.29 -4.10 7.66
C ILE A 63 15.64 -2.74 7.96
N ASN A 64 16.22 -1.64 7.49
CA ASN A 64 15.77 -0.30 7.88
C ASN A 64 14.68 0.28 6.98
N ILE A 65 14.48 -0.27 5.77
CA ILE A 65 13.53 0.26 4.80
C ILE A 65 12.59 -0.83 4.30
N VAL A 66 13.11 -1.88 3.68
CA VAL A 66 12.29 -2.87 2.97
C VAL A 66 11.35 -3.60 3.93
N LEU A 67 11.89 -4.08 5.05
CA LEU A 67 11.13 -4.80 6.07
C LEU A 67 10.05 -3.93 6.73
N PRO A 68 10.36 -2.74 7.29
CA PRO A 68 9.33 -1.88 7.87
C PRO A 68 8.33 -1.36 6.85
N ALA A 69 8.75 -1.00 5.62
CA ALA A 69 7.82 -0.57 4.59
C ALA A 69 6.84 -1.69 4.21
N SER A 70 7.35 -2.89 3.96
CA SER A 70 6.51 -4.06 3.61
C SER A 70 5.49 -4.38 4.70
N LEU A 71 5.91 -4.34 5.98
CA LEU A 71 5.00 -4.55 7.10
C LEU A 71 3.95 -3.44 7.20
N GLY A 72 4.35 -2.19 6.98
CA GLY A 72 3.44 -1.04 7.00
C GLY A 72 2.37 -1.13 5.91
N VAL A 73 2.78 -1.41 4.67
CA VAL A 73 1.85 -1.61 3.53
C VAL A 73 0.92 -2.80 3.78
N THR A 74 1.43 -3.91 4.31
CA THR A 74 0.60 -5.08 4.63
C THR A 74 -0.47 -4.73 5.67
N ILE A 75 -0.11 -3.98 6.72
CA ILE A 75 -1.07 -3.58 7.76
C ILE A 75 -2.06 -2.54 7.22
N GLY A 76 -1.61 -1.56 6.45
CA GLY A 76 -2.46 -0.55 5.82
C GLY A 76 -3.48 -1.18 4.86
N SER A 77 -3.05 -2.10 4.00
CA SER A 77 -3.92 -2.83 3.08
C SER A 77 -4.92 -3.72 3.82
N LEU A 78 -4.51 -4.43 4.87
CA LEU A 78 -5.43 -5.19 5.71
C LEU A 78 -6.48 -4.30 6.37
N PHE A 79 -6.12 -3.11 6.81
CA PHE A 79 -7.04 -2.14 7.37
C PHE A 79 -8.09 -1.68 6.34
N ILE A 80 -7.65 -1.27 5.15
CA ILE A 80 -8.55 -0.87 4.06
C ILE A 80 -9.42 -2.05 3.61
N TYR A 81 -8.85 -3.24 3.46
CA TYR A 81 -9.58 -4.46 3.15
C TYR A 81 -10.68 -4.73 4.18
N THR A 82 -10.37 -4.60 5.47
CA THR A 82 -11.34 -4.82 6.55
C THR A 82 -12.50 -3.82 6.45
N ILE A 83 -12.21 -2.54 6.18
CA ILE A 83 -13.24 -1.53 5.96
C ILE A 83 -14.08 -1.90 4.74
N ALA A 84 -13.46 -2.23 3.61
CA ALA A 84 -14.16 -2.61 2.38
C ALA A 84 -15.02 -3.87 2.56
N TYR A 85 -14.53 -4.84 3.33
CA TYR A 85 -15.25 -6.08 3.63
C TYR A 85 -16.54 -5.83 4.40
N PHE A 86 -16.49 -5.01 5.46
CA PHE A 86 -17.68 -4.71 6.26
C PHE A 86 -18.58 -3.62 5.65
N ALA A 87 -18.00 -2.61 5.01
CA ALA A 87 -18.73 -1.47 4.46
C ALA A 87 -19.16 -1.68 3.00
N GLY A 88 -18.59 -2.65 2.28
CA GLY A 88 -18.81 -2.82 0.85
C GLY A 88 -20.28 -3.08 0.48
N LYS A 89 -20.91 -4.06 1.13
CA LYS A 89 -22.34 -4.35 0.92
C LYS A 89 -23.27 -3.17 1.25
N PRO A 90 -23.25 -2.59 2.46
CA PRO A 90 -24.14 -1.46 2.78
C PRO A 90 -23.82 -0.21 1.94
N PHE A 91 -22.58 -0.05 1.47
CA PHE A 91 -22.22 1.02 0.54
C PHE A 91 -22.83 0.79 -0.84
N LEU A 92 -22.70 -0.42 -1.41
CA LEU A 92 -23.29 -0.77 -2.71
C LEU A 92 -24.82 -0.74 -2.68
N GLU A 93 -25.46 -1.15 -1.60
CA GLU A 93 -26.93 -1.05 -1.48
C GLU A 93 -27.41 0.41 -1.53
N ARG A 94 -26.62 1.37 -1.05
CA ARG A 94 -26.96 2.80 -1.04
C ARG A 94 -26.52 3.54 -2.30
N TRP A 95 -25.33 3.23 -2.81
CA TRP A 95 -24.66 4.00 -3.87
C TRP A 95 -24.44 3.20 -5.17
N GLY A 96 -24.72 1.91 -5.18
CA GLY A 96 -24.47 1.01 -6.31
C GLY A 96 -25.18 1.44 -7.60
N LYS A 97 -26.35 2.08 -7.50
CA LYS A 97 -27.04 2.67 -8.66
C LYS A 97 -26.21 3.74 -9.39
N TYR A 98 -25.40 4.52 -8.67
CA TYR A 98 -24.53 5.54 -9.26
C TYR A 98 -23.24 4.94 -9.84
N LEU A 99 -22.81 3.79 -9.32
CA LEU A 99 -21.62 3.07 -9.78
C LEU A 99 -21.94 2.08 -10.90
N GLY A 100 -23.21 1.79 -11.16
CA GLY A 100 -23.65 0.80 -12.14
C GLY A 100 -23.40 -0.65 -11.72
N VAL A 101 -23.19 -0.91 -10.43
CA VAL A 101 -22.87 -2.23 -9.87
C VAL A 101 -23.82 -2.55 -8.73
N SER A 102 -24.42 -3.74 -8.75
CA SER A 102 -25.27 -4.25 -7.67
C SER A 102 -24.57 -5.32 -6.82
N TRP A 103 -25.10 -5.58 -5.63
CA TRP A 103 -24.60 -6.69 -4.80
C TRP A 103 -24.79 -8.06 -5.48
N GLU A 104 -25.85 -8.23 -6.27
CA GLU A 104 -26.11 -9.44 -7.04
C GLU A 104 -25.05 -9.69 -8.11
N ASP A 105 -24.44 -8.62 -8.67
CA ASP A 105 -23.35 -8.75 -9.64
C ASP A 105 -22.06 -9.23 -8.96
N ILE A 106 -21.80 -8.77 -7.73
CA ILE A 106 -20.68 -9.26 -6.89
C ILE A 106 -20.86 -10.76 -6.60
N GLU A 107 -22.05 -11.19 -6.17
CA GLU A 107 -22.33 -12.62 -5.87
C GLU A 107 -22.22 -13.51 -7.12
N LYS A 108 -22.65 -13.01 -8.29
CA LYS A 108 -22.46 -13.73 -9.56
C LYS A 108 -20.99 -13.85 -9.93
N ALA A 109 -20.20 -12.80 -9.69
CA ALA A 109 -18.76 -12.83 -9.92
C ALA A 109 -18.09 -13.86 -9.00
N GLU A 110 -18.38 -13.84 -7.69
CA GLU A 110 -17.87 -14.79 -6.70
C GLU A 110 -18.18 -16.25 -7.10
N LYS A 111 -19.42 -16.57 -7.48
CA LYS A 111 -19.79 -17.90 -7.98
C LYS A 111 -19.03 -18.31 -9.24
N LYS A 112 -18.67 -17.35 -10.11
CA LYS A 112 -17.89 -17.64 -11.32
C LYS A 112 -16.44 -18.01 -10.97
N PHE A 113 -15.88 -17.39 -9.93
CA PHE A 113 -14.57 -17.74 -9.39
C PHE A 113 -14.58 -19.10 -8.69
N GLU A 114 -15.54 -19.37 -7.80
CA GLU A 114 -15.64 -20.67 -7.12
C GLU A 114 -15.75 -21.86 -8.07
N ASN A 115 -16.40 -21.67 -9.23
CA ASN A 115 -16.63 -22.72 -10.22
C ASN A 115 -15.54 -22.82 -11.30
N SER A 116 -14.50 -21.99 -11.26
CA SER A 116 -13.44 -21.98 -12.27
C SER A 116 -12.06 -22.09 -11.64
N HIS A 117 -11.35 -23.19 -11.90
CA HIS A 117 -9.93 -23.35 -11.54
C HIS A 117 -8.98 -22.44 -12.33
N SER A 118 -9.48 -21.39 -12.99
CA SER A 118 -8.72 -20.45 -13.80
C SER A 118 -8.85 -19.04 -13.21
N ASP A 119 -8.57 -18.93 -11.91
CA ASP A 119 -8.59 -17.66 -11.15
C ASP A 119 -7.69 -16.58 -11.77
N GLU A 120 -6.63 -16.97 -12.46
CA GLU A 120 -5.68 -16.01 -13.06
C GLU A 120 -6.12 -15.46 -14.42
N ILE A 121 -6.89 -16.20 -15.22
CA ILE A 121 -7.24 -15.78 -16.59
C ILE A 121 -8.42 -14.79 -16.60
N ILE A 122 -9.36 -14.96 -15.67
CA ILE A 122 -10.60 -14.16 -15.59
C ILE A 122 -10.34 -12.77 -15.02
N LEU A 123 -9.27 -12.59 -14.23
CA LEU A 123 -8.94 -11.31 -13.58
C LEU A 123 -8.28 -10.30 -14.54
N PHE A 124 -7.70 -10.79 -15.64
CA PHE A 124 -6.93 -9.97 -16.61
C PHE A 124 -7.51 -9.97 -18.04
N THR A 125 -8.67 -10.59 -18.27
CA THR A 125 -9.43 -10.52 -19.54
C THR A 125 -10.72 -9.77 -19.33
#